data_AF-A0A0S3TX28-F1
#
_entry.id   AF-A0A0S3TX28-F1
#
_cell.length_a   1.000
_cell.length_b   1.000
_cell.length_c   1.000
_cell.angle_alpha   90.00
_cell.angle_beta   90.00
_cell.angle_gamma   90.00
#
_symmetry.space_group_name_H-M   'P 1'
#
loop_
_entity.id
_entity.type
_entity.pdbx_description
1 polymer ?
#
loop_
_entity_poly.entity_id
_entity_poly.type
_entity_poly.pdbx_seq_one_letter_code
_entity_poly.pdbx_strand_id
1 'polypeptide(L)'
;MALLTTGGQLIKDLETHGAIAAYVPLEGGFEGRYRRRIRTAGYKSLSITARGLGDVAAYLTGVHGVRPAHLGKKSTGSGAAVGYTYFIPPIVTTQIEQLPPKSKGLLLWIIEGHILSSQELEYLANLPKIEPRVKVVIEVGGERYFRWQPLAQVIAA
;
A
#
# COMPACT_ATOMS: atom_id res chain seq x y z
N MET A 1 16.58 -24.88 -9.29
CA MET A 1 15.59 -24.13 -10.10
C MET A 1 15.04 -22.98 -9.24
N ALA A 2 15.49 -21.74 -9.47
CA ALA A 2 15.10 -20.59 -8.64
C ALA A 2 13.59 -20.25 -8.70
N LEU A 3 12.81 -20.89 -9.58
CA LEU A 3 11.36 -20.70 -9.75
C LEU A 3 10.50 -21.27 -8.60
N LEU A 4 10.99 -22.28 -7.88
CA LEU A 4 10.21 -22.97 -6.84
C LEU A 4 10.42 -22.36 -5.44
N THR A 5 11.58 -21.75 -5.18
CA THR A 5 12.01 -21.26 -3.87
C THR A 5 11.65 -19.79 -3.57
N THR A 6 11.19 -19.02 -4.55
CA THR A 6 10.96 -17.57 -4.39
C THR A 6 9.70 -17.27 -3.59
N GLY A 7 9.86 -16.73 -2.37
CA GLY A 7 8.78 -16.09 -1.61
C GLY A 7 8.69 -16.47 -0.13
N GLY A 8 9.23 -17.62 0.28
CA GLY A 8 9.24 -18.03 1.70
C GLY A 8 10.03 -17.05 2.58
N GLN A 9 11.22 -16.67 2.13
CA GLN A 9 12.05 -15.67 2.80
C GLN A 9 11.35 -14.30 2.86
N LEU A 10 10.75 -13.84 1.76
CA LEU A 10 9.99 -12.58 1.73
C LEU A 10 8.84 -12.59 2.76
N ILE A 11 8.09 -13.70 2.86
CA ILE A 11 7.00 -13.80 3.84
C ILE A 11 7.55 -13.72 5.26
N LYS A 12 8.64 -14.43 5.56
CA LYS A 12 9.27 -14.41 6.88
C LYS A 12 9.80 -13.01 7.24
N ASP A 13 10.46 -12.36 6.30
CA ASP A 13 10.97 -11.00 6.46
C ASP A 13 9.80 -10.02 6.65
N LEU A 14 8.69 -10.21 5.92
CA LEU A 14 7.51 -9.37 6.02
C LEU A 14 6.83 -9.53 7.38
N GLU A 15 6.72 -10.76 7.87
CA GLU A 15 6.20 -11.05 9.20
C GLU A 15 7.09 -10.42 10.29
N THR A 16 8.41 -10.48 10.11
CA THR A 16 9.42 -9.95 11.05
C THR A 16 9.49 -8.43 11.08
N HIS A 17 9.58 -7.78 9.92
CA HIS A 17 9.79 -6.32 9.82
C HIS A 17 8.48 -5.53 9.70
N GLY A 18 7.38 -6.16 9.28
CA GLY A 18 6.09 -5.50 9.07
C GLY A 18 6.00 -4.71 7.76
N ALA A 19 7.05 -3.95 7.42
CA ALA A 19 7.13 -3.10 6.23
C ALA A 19 8.41 -3.35 5.43
N ILE A 20 8.26 -3.54 4.12
CA ILE A 20 9.34 -3.87 3.20
C ILE A 20 9.32 -2.96 1.98
N ALA A 21 10.50 -2.55 1.54
CA ALA A 21 10.72 -1.92 0.25
C ALA A 21 11.08 -2.99 -0.79
N ALA A 22 10.36 -3.00 -1.91
CA ALA A 22 10.58 -3.88 -3.04
C ALA A 22 11.19 -3.10 -4.22
N TYR A 23 12.14 -3.73 -4.89
CA TYR A 23 12.71 -3.29 -6.16
C TYR A 23 12.32 -4.32 -7.21
N VAL A 24 11.56 -3.87 -8.20
CA VAL A 24 10.88 -4.76 -9.16
C VAL A 24 11.45 -4.53 -10.56
N PRO A 25 11.59 -5.58 -11.39
CA PRO A 25 11.86 -5.41 -12.82
C PRO A 25 10.84 -4.47 -13.48
N LEU A 26 11.34 -3.47 -14.21
CA LEU A 26 10.52 -2.44 -14.86
C LEU A 26 9.62 -3.00 -15.98
N GLU A 27 9.92 -4.20 -16.46
CA GLU A 27 9.06 -4.98 -17.38
C GLU A 27 7.76 -5.47 -16.73
N GLY A 28 7.69 -5.48 -15.40
CA GLY A 28 6.52 -5.93 -14.62
C GLY A 28 6.30 -7.45 -14.64
N GLY A 29 5.29 -7.91 -13.92
CA GLY A 29 4.85 -9.31 -13.86
C GLY A 29 5.56 -10.18 -12.81
N PHE A 30 6.67 -9.72 -12.23
CA PHE A 30 7.38 -10.45 -11.17
C PHE A 30 6.72 -10.26 -9.80
N GLU A 31 6.26 -9.05 -9.50
CA GLU A 31 5.56 -8.64 -8.29
C GLU A 31 4.34 -9.53 -8.00
N GLY A 32 3.57 -9.84 -9.05
CA GLY A 32 2.39 -10.69 -8.95
C GLY A 32 2.68 -12.09 -8.40
N ARG A 33 3.88 -12.64 -8.66
CA ARG A 33 4.29 -13.96 -8.16
C ARG A 33 4.48 -13.94 -6.65
N TYR A 34 5.18 -12.93 -6.13
CA TYR A 34 5.42 -12.74 -4.70
C TYR A 34 4.13 -12.41 -3.96
N ARG A 35 3.31 -11.50 -4.51
CA ARG A 35 2.00 -11.15 -3.96
C ARG A 35 1.07 -12.37 -3.88
N ARG A 36 1.07 -13.24 -4.88
CA ARG A 36 0.28 -14.49 -4.87
C ARG A 36 0.73 -15.43 -3.74
N ARG A 37 2.03 -15.54 -3.49
CA ARG A 37 2.56 -16.38 -2.39
C ARG A 37 2.14 -15.86 -1.02
N ILE A 38 2.24 -14.55 -0.80
CA ILE A 38 1.78 -13.93 0.46
C ILE A 38 0.28 -14.13 0.65
N ARG A 39 -0.51 -14.08 -0.44
CA ARG A 39 -1.95 -14.39 -0.38
C ARG A 39 -2.21 -15.85 0.00
N THR A 40 -1.46 -16.79 -0.58
CA THR A 40 -1.55 -18.21 -0.21
C THR A 40 -1.13 -18.45 1.25
N ALA A 41 -0.25 -17.62 1.81
CA ALA A 41 0.12 -17.66 3.22
C ALA A 41 -0.96 -17.14 4.19
N GLY A 42 -2.10 -16.65 3.68
CA GLY A 42 -3.28 -16.28 4.48
C GLY A 42 -3.56 -14.78 4.58
N TYR A 43 -2.78 -13.93 3.91
CA TYR A 43 -3.03 -12.49 3.86
C TYR A 43 -4.02 -12.14 2.74
N LYS A 44 -4.94 -11.21 3.00
CA LYS A 44 -5.70 -10.57 1.92
C LYS A 44 -4.84 -9.46 1.33
N SER A 45 -4.72 -9.39 0.01
CA SER A 45 -3.93 -8.34 -0.64
C SER A 45 -4.83 -7.24 -1.16
N LEU A 46 -4.48 -6.00 -0.81
CA LEU A 46 -4.98 -4.76 -1.41
C LEU A 46 -3.83 -4.11 -2.18
N SER A 47 -4.05 -3.80 -3.46
CA SER A 47 -3.07 -3.14 -4.31
C SER A 47 -3.53 -1.72 -4.58
N ILE A 48 -2.68 -0.73 -4.30
CA ILE A 48 -2.95 0.69 -4.52
C ILE A 48 -1.75 1.39 -5.14
N THR A 49 -1.98 2.53 -5.79
CA THR A 49 -0.92 3.33 -6.42
C THR A 49 -0.55 4.52 -5.54
N ALA A 50 0.73 4.72 -5.28
CA ALA A 50 1.21 5.85 -4.48
C ALA A 50 0.76 7.21 -5.05
N ARG A 51 0.79 7.36 -6.38
CA ARG A 51 0.43 8.60 -7.09
C ARG A 51 -0.99 9.10 -6.81
N GLY A 52 -1.89 8.21 -6.44
CA GLY A 52 -3.30 8.53 -6.18
C GLY A 52 -3.64 8.82 -4.72
N LEU A 53 -2.69 8.71 -3.79
CA LEU A 53 -2.98 8.71 -2.35
C LEU A 53 -3.20 10.10 -1.74
N GLY A 54 -2.56 11.14 -2.27
CA GLY A 54 -2.53 12.44 -1.59
C GLY A 54 -1.90 12.32 -0.20
N ASP A 55 -2.58 12.80 0.84
CA ASP A 55 -2.15 12.57 2.23
C ASP A 55 -2.37 11.10 2.61
N VAL A 56 -1.26 10.36 2.69
CA VAL A 56 -1.21 8.93 2.97
C VAL A 56 -1.89 8.57 4.31
N ALA A 57 -1.71 9.39 5.34
CA ALA A 57 -2.27 9.09 6.66
C ALA A 57 -3.80 9.27 6.66
N ALA A 58 -4.26 10.38 6.09
CA ALA A 58 -5.68 10.68 5.97
C ALA A 58 -6.40 9.67 5.07
N TYR A 59 -5.78 9.23 3.97
CA TYR A 59 -6.41 8.31 3.02
C TYR A 59 -6.47 6.87 3.52
N LEU A 60 -5.42 6.40 4.21
CA LEU A 60 -5.35 5.02 4.67
C LEU A 60 -6.11 4.78 5.99
N THR A 61 -5.93 5.67 6.97
CA THR A 61 -6.42 5.48 8.35
C THR A 61 -7.45 6.51 8.81
N GLY A 62 -7.57 7.63 8.09
CA GLY A 62 -8.57 8.67 8.36
C GLY A 62 -9.77 8.64 7.42
N VAL A 63 -10.75 9.49 7.72
CA VAL A 63 -11.83 9.81 6.77
C VAL A 63 -11.30 10.85 5.80
N HIS A 64 -11.38 10.57 4.50
CA HIS A 64 -10.83 11.44 3.47
C HIS A 64 -11.92 12.05 2.58
N GLY A 65 -11.89 13.37 2.41
CA GLY A 65 -12.83 14.09 1.56
C GLY A 65 -12.35 14.13 0.11
N VAL A 66 -12.98 13.32 -0.76
CA VAL A 66 -12.71 13.33 -2.20
C VAL A 66 -13.70 14.26 -2.90
N ARG A 67 -13.20 15.10 -3.81
CA ARG A 67 -14.04 15.94 -4.68
C ARG A 67 -14.10 15.32 -6.07
N PRO A 68 -15.25 14.75 -6.48
CA PRO A 68 -15.43 14.27 -7.83
C PRO A 68 -15.31 15.42 -8.86
N ALA A 69 -14.90 15.09 -10.08
CA ALA A 69 -14.84 16.07 -11.17
C ALA A 69 -16.25 16.64 -11.43
N HIS A 70 -16.46 17.90 -11.07
CA HIS A 70 -17.75 18.60 -11.15
C HIS A 70 -18.06 19.12 -12.57
N LEU A 71 -17.06 19.17 -13.46
CA LEU A 71 -17.15 19.55 -14.88
C LEU A 71 -17.92 20.85 -15.15
N GLY A 72 -17.91 21.79 -14.21
CA GLY A 72 -18.69 23.03 -14.26
C GLY A 72 -20.21 22.87 -14.17
N LYS A 73 -20.72 21.64 -14.01
CA LYS A 73 -22.17 21.34 -13.95
C LYS A 73 -22.70 21.13 -12.54
N LYS A 74 -21.81 20.86 -11.58
CA LYS A 74 -22.17 20.58 -10.19
C LYS A 74 -21.65 21.67 -9.25
N SER A 75 -22.35 22.81 -9.24
CA SER A 75 -22.36 23.84 -8.18
C SER A 75 -23.10 25.07 -8.76
N THR A 76 -24.42 24.96 -8.96
CA THR A 76 -25.24 26.03 -9.55
C THR A 76 -25.80 27.03 -8.53
N GLY A 77 -25.33 26.98 -7.28
CA GLY A 77 -25.72 27.91 -6.21
C GLY A 77 -24.72 29.05 -5.98
N SER A 78 -25.05 29.99 -5.09
CA SER A 78 -24.27 31.18 -4.71
C SER A 78 -22.97 30.92 -3.91
N GLY A 79 -22.48 29.67 -3.89
CA GLY A 79 -21.24 29.27 -3.21
C GLY A 79 -20.06 29.10 -4.16
N ALA A 80 -18.87 28.81 -3.60
CA ALA A 80 -17.68 28.52 -4.40
C ALA A 80 -17.91 27.31 -5.32
N ALA A 81 -17.46 27.42 -6.58
CA ALA A 81 -17.62 26.38 -7.60
C ALA A 81 -16.63 25.21 -7.41
N VAL A 82 -16.65 24.60 -6.22
CA VAL A 82 -15.70 23.54 -5.80
C VAL A 82 -16.31 22.14 -5.81
N GLY A 83 -17.57 22.01 -6.22
CA GLY A 83 -18.28 20.73 -6.25
C GLY A 83 -18.61 20.14 -4.88
N TYR A 84 -19.23 18.96 -4.87
CA TYR A 84 -19.53 18.21 -3.66
C TYR A 84 -18.28 17.53 -3.09
N THR A 85 -18.23 17.40 -1.77
CA THR A 85 -17.19 16.61 -1.07
C THR A 85 -17.80 15.29 -0.62
N TYR A 86 -17.19 14.18 -1.05
CA TYR A 86 -17.60 12.82 -0.69
C TYR A 86 -16.63 12.31 0.36
N PHE A 87 -17.11 12.00 1.54
CA PHE A 87 -16.28 11.46 2.62
C PHE A 87 -16.17 9.95 2.45
N ILE A 88 -14.98 9.50 2.08
CA ILE A 88 -14.65 8.08 1.91
C ILE A 88 -14.14 7.56 3.26
N PRO A 89 -14.59 6.38 3.70
CA PRO A 89 -14.09 5.78 4.94
C PRO A 89 -12.61 5.38 4.81
N PRO A 90 -11.91 5.19 5.96
CA PRO A 90 -10.52 4.78 5.95
C PRO A 90 -10.32 3.43 5.27
N ILE A 91 -9.54 3.40 4.20
CA ILE A 91 -9.42 2.21 3.36
C ILE A 91 -8.85 1.01 4.13
N VAL A 92 -7.81 1.23 4.93
CA VAL A 92 -7.17 0.13 5.67
C VAL A 92 -8.13 -0.43 6.72
N THR A 93 -8.76 0.43 7.50
CA THR A 93 -9.71 0.04 8.55
C THR A 93 -10.90 -0.71 7.97
N THR A 94 -11.53 -0.18 6.92
CA THR A 94 -12.68 -0.84 6.27
C THR A 94 -12.31 -2.21 5.71
N GLN A 95 -11.11 -2.36 5.14
CA GLN A 95 -10.66 -3.66 4.63
C GLN A 95 -10.39 -4.66 5.75
N ILE A 96 -9.84 -4.21 6.89
CA ILE A 96 -9.57 -5.07 8.06
C ILE A 96 -10.86 -5.59 8.68
N GLU A 97 -11.88 -4.74 8.80
CA GLU A 97 -13.20 -5.12 9.32
C GLU A 97 -13.89 -6.17 8.44
N GLN A 98 -13.65 -6.12 7.13
CA GLN A 98 -14.19 -7.06 6.14
C GLN A 98 -13.34 -8.32 5.96
N LEU A 99 -12.24 -8.46 6.70
CA LEU A 99 -11.37 -9.64 6.59
C LEU A 99 -12.08 -10.91 7.08
N PRO A 100 -11.95 -12.05 6.36
CA PRO A 100 -12.42 -13.33 6.88
C PRO A 100 -11.74 -13.68 8.22
N PRO A 101 -12.45 -14.29 9.18
CA PRO A 101 -11.90 -14.62 10.50
C PRO A 101 -10.63 -15.50 10.46
N LYS A 102 -10.47 -16.30 9.40
CA LYS A 102 -9.30 -17.20 9.21
C LYS A 102 -8.10 -16.53 8.54
N SER A 103 -8.22 -15.27 8.12
CA SER A 103 -7.13 -14.56 7.47
C SER A 103 -6.09 -14.07 8.48
N LYS A 104 -4.82 -14.08 8.10
CA LYS A 104 -3.73 -13.56 8.95
C LYS A 104 -3.77 -12.04 9.07
N GLY A 105 -4.30 -11.35 8.07
CA GLY A 105 -4.30 -9.89 8.01
C GLY A 105 -4.39 -9.33 6.60
N LEU A 106 -4.13 -8.04 6.49
CA LEU A 106 -4.11 -7.27 5.25
C LEU A 106 -2.67 -7.04 4.79
N LEU A 107 -2.38 -7.37 3.55
CA LEU A 107 -1.18 -6.96 2.81
C LEU A 107 -1.54 -5.72 1.99
N LEU A 108 -0.98 -4.58 2.38
CA LEU A 108 -1.01 -3.35 1.61
C LEU A 108 0.16 -3.34 0.63
N TRP A 109 -0.12 -3.46 -0.66
CA TRP A 109 0.86 -3.43 -1.73
C TRP A 109 0.78 -2.10 -2.49
N ILE A 110 1.76 -1.24 -2.28
CA ILE A 110 1.83 0.10 -2.86
C ILE A 110 2.75 0.05 -4.09
N ILE A 111 2.16 0.25 -5.26
CA ILE A 111 2.91 0.39 -6.52
C ILE A 111 3.31 1.85 -6.73
N GLU A 112 4.38 2.05 -7.51
CA GLU A 112 4.93 3.39 -7.82
C GLU A 112 5.40 4.17 -6.58
N GLY A 113 5.85 3.51 -5.53
CA GLY A 113 6.27 4.13 -4.27
C GLY A 113 7.54 5.01 -4.34
N HIS A 114 8.24 5.04 -5.48
CA HIS A 114 9.41 5.90 -5.72
C HIS A 114 9.10 7.40 -5.63
N ILE A 115 7.82 7.81 -5.67
CA ILE A 115 7.39 9.20 -5.55
C ILE A 115 7.19 9.65 -4.10
N LEU A 116 7.14 8.71 -3.15
CA LEU A 116 6.82 9.00 -1.76
C LEU A 116 7.99 9.72 -1.10
N SER A 117 7.67 10.73 -0.31
CA SER A 117 8.62 11.43 0.55
C SER A 117 9.12 10.56 1.69
N SER A 118 10.27 10.91 2.27
CA SER A 118 10.83 10.20 3.42
C SER A 118 9.86 10.17 4.61
N GLN A 119 9.08 11.23 4.84
CA GLN A 119 8.07 11.25 5.91
C GLN A 119 6.92 10.27 5.64
N GLU A 120 6.45 10.17 4.40
CA GLU A 120 5.41 9.21 4.02
C GLU A 120 5.91 7.76 4.16
N LEU A 121 7.16 7.49 3.77
CA LEU A 121 7.78 6.19 3.97
C LEU A 121 7.93 5.85 5.46
N GLU A 122 8.27 6.82 6.31
CA GLU A 122 8.33 6.63 7.76
C GLU A 122 6.97 6.32 8.39
N TYR A 123 5.92 7.03 7.95
CA TYR A 123 4.55 6.71 8.35
C TYR A 123 4.18 5.27 7.97
N LEU A 124 4.44 4.87 6.72
CA LEU A 124 4.16 3.52 6.24
C LEU A 124 5.00 2.43 6.93
N ALA A 125 6.22 2.76 7.35
CA ALA A 125 7.07 1.87 8.16
C ALA A 125 6.50 1.65 9.56
N ASN A 126 5.83 2.66 10.12
CA ASN A 126 5.21 2.59 11.44
C ASN A 126 3.77 2.05 11.41
N LEU A 127 3.11 2.01 10.25
CA LEU A 127 1.74 1.52 10.12
C LEU A 127 1.54 0.09 10.69
N PRO A 128 2.42 -0.91 10.44
CA PRO A 128 2.31 -2.23 11.07
C PRO A 128 2.49 -2.25 12.59
N LYS A 129 3.06 -1.19 13.19
CA LYS A 129 3.16 -1.06 14.65
C LYS A 129 1.87 -0.53 15.25
N ILE A 130 1.19 0.36 14.53
CA ILE A 130 -0.11 0.92 14.90
C ILE A 130 -1.20 -0.14 14.73
N GLU A 131 -1.17 -0.87 13.61
CA GLU A 131 -2.12 -1.94 13.30
C GLU A 131 -1.37 -3.23 12.92
N PRO A 132 -1.15 -4.14 13.88
CA PRO A 132 -0.37 -5.38 13.68
C PRO A 132 -0.90 -6.32 12.61
N ARG A 133 -2.20 -6.25 12.27
CA ARG A 133 -2.82 -7.06 11.21
C ARG A 133 -2.45 -6.57 9.81
N VAL A 134 -1.80 -5.41 9.69
CA VAL A 134 -1.37 -4.84 8.41
C VAL A 134 0.11 -5.11 8.18
N LYS A 135 0.42 -5.54 6.95
CA LYS A 135 1.78 -5.67 6.44
C LYS A 135 1.91 -4.83 5.18
N VAL A 136 3.03 -4.14 5.01
CA VAL A 136 3.21 -3.15 3.95
C VAL A 136 4.35 -3.57 3.02
N VAL A 137 4.10 -3.52 1.72
CA VAL A 137 5.14 -3.64 0.68
C VAL A 137 5.04 -2.43 -0.23
N ILE A 138 6.17 -1.76 -0.48
CA ILE A 138 6.25 -0.55 -1.30
C ILE A 138 7.23 -0.78 -2.43
N GLU A 139 6.81 -0.55 -3.68
CA GLU A 139 7.69 -0.60 -4.85
C GLU A 139 8.44 0.73 -5.00
N VAL A 140 9.59 0.84 -4.33
CA VAL A 140 10.36 2.09 -4.23
C VAL A 140 11.31 2.34 -5.41
N GLY A 141 11.50 1.35 -6.29
CA GLY A 141 12.41 1.50 -7.42
C GLY A 141 12.45 0.29 -8.34
N GLY A 142 13.25 0.41 -9.39
CA GLY A 142 13.46 -0.63 -10.39
C GLY A 142 14.79 -1.37 -10.21
N GLU A 143 14.81 -2.66 -10.49
CA GLU A 143 16.05 -3.46 -10.54
C GLU A 143 15.91 -4.60 -11.56
N ARG A 144 17.02 -5.16 -12.05
CA ARG A 144 16.98 -6.24 -13.08
C ARG A 144 16.41 -7.58 -12.56
N TYR A 145 16.30 -7.74 -11.25
CA TYR A 145 15.69 -8.87 -10.59
C TYR A 145 14.88 -8.39 -9.39
N PHE A 146 13.92 -9.18 -8.94
CA PHE A 146 13.11 -8.83 -7.77
C PHE A 146 13.96 -8.90 -6.50
N ARG A 147 14.19 -7.75 -5.88
CA ARG A 147 14.89 -7.61 -4.59
C ARG A 147 13.97 -6.95 -3.58
N TRP A 148 14.19 -7.23 -2.32
CA TRP A 148 13.52 -6.52 -1.24
C TRP A 148 14.49 -6.26 -0.09
N GLN A 149 14.17 -5.25 0.71
CA GLN A 149 14.86 -4.94 1.95
C GLN A 149 13.89 -4.31 2.97
N PRO A 150 14.16 -4.39 4.28
CA PRO A 150 13.33 -3.73 5.28
C PRO A 150 13.17 -2.24 4.98
N LEU A 151 11.94 -1.71 5.10
CA LEU A 151 11.66 -0.32 4.75
C LEU A 151 12.50 0.67 5.58
N ALA A 152 12.76 0.32 6.84
CA ALA A 152 13.63 1.10 7.74
C ALA A 152 15.05 1.30 7.19
N GLN A 153 15.60 0.35 6.43
CA GLN A 153 16.93 0.49 5.82
C GLN A 153 16.92 1.49 4.67
N VAL A 154 15.78 1.66 3.99
CA VAL A 154 15.64 2.63 2.88
C VAL A 154 15.55 4.06 3.42
N ILE A 155 14.89 4.24 4.57
CA ILE A 155 14.75 5.56 5.20
C ILE A 155 16.08 6.06 5.78
N ALA A 156 16.95 5.14 6.21
CA ALA A 156 18.25 5.46 6.81
C ALA A 156 19.38 5.70 5.78
N ALA A 157 19.15 5.38 4.50
CA ALA A 157 20.12 5.50 3.41
C ALA A 157 19.99 6.85 2.69
#